data_AF-A0A8S3DAT2-F1
#
_entry.id   AF-A0A8S3DAT2-F1
#
_cell.length_a   1.000
_cell.length_b   1.000
_cell.length_c   1.000
_cell.angle_alpha   90.00
_cell.angle_beta   90.00
_cell.angle_gamma   90.00
#
_symmetry.space_group_name_H-M   'P 1'
#
loop_
_entity.id
_entity.type
_entity.pdbx_description
1 polymer ?
#
loop_
_entity_poly.entity_id
_entity_poly.type
_entity_poly.pdbx_seq_one_letter_code
_entity_poly.pdbx_strand_id
1 'polypeptide(L)'
;MEAKIQNQLVGKKTAEHNEKVREMENAVLARDKVIHELRVRLPTTTILDSDKLISDVMTRPDDFSRLAAVRAAQSTIDSLQARIIQKEESIRKYQEMLKEAREDINKQTRQHEDEIQILNEQLQNKRDLDFIRFKEFVDRGGNPASFHGAPSSYEVAHIRELEENAAVQENTIAHLNEKLREARREAETWKGRLTQKMEQFKHDREHTKVSYEKMVEELNNKIEDYRIQLQDQQSKVGSTTNDLDHAQKPSPNKGTKTLSTSGGNLRDLPQDKRQEFMRALADIRSDMVRIAEGNIKAMNEEDKQNLSIQALITSKTGQLQEKIDDYEGQIQNLKRELKTQKALAQQHMDEAADAREKL
;
A
#
# COMPACT_ATOMS: atom_id res chain seq x y z
N MET A 1 29.58 37.05 32.36
CA MET A 1 30.48 35.90 32.04
C MET A 1 29.77 34.87 31.17
N GLU A 2 28.49 34.58 31.43
CA GLU A 2 27.63 33.64 30.67
C GLU A 2 27.46 33.97 29.18
N ALA A 3 27.22 35.23 28.82
CA ALA A 3 27.08 35.65 27.41
C ALA A 3 28.33 35.35 26.56
N LYS A 4 29.53 35.37 27.17
CA LYS A 4 30.80 35.08 26.47
C LYS A 4 30.97 33.58 26.24
N ILE A 5 30.50 32.75 27.17
CA ILE A 5 30.51 31.29 27.07
C ILE A 5 29.50 30.82 26.03
N GLN A 6 28.30 31.42 26.02
CA GLN A 6 27.25 31.08 25.07
C GLN A 6 27.64 31.46 23.63
N ASN A 7 28.30 32.60 23.45
CA ASN A 7 28.78 33.03 22.13
C ASN A 7 29.94 32.14 21.62
N GLN A 8 30.83 31.68 22.51
CA GLN A 8 31.86 30.69 22.15
C GLN A 8 31.26 29.31 21.78
N LEU A 9 30.20 28.89 22.46
CA LEU A 9 29.52 27.62 22.16
C LEU A 9 28.80 27.67 20.81
N VAL A 10 28.13 28.78 20.50
CA VAL A 10 27.51 29.01 19.20
C VAL A 10 28.57 29.04 18.10
N GLY A 11 29.67 29.77 18.31
CA GLY A 11 30.79 29.82 17.37
C GLY A 11 31.39 28.46 17.02
N LYS A 12 31.57 27.59 18.02
CA LYS A 12 32.01 26.20 17.81
C LYS A 12 30.99 25.39 17.00
N LYS A 13 29.70 25.46 17.36
CA LYS A 13 28.65 24.77 16.62
C LYS A 13 28.54 25.22 15.17
N THR A 14 28.67 26.53 14.90
CA THR A 14 28.66 27.05 13.53
C THR A 14 29.88 26.59 12.73
N ALA A 15 31.06 26.50 13.35
CA ALA A 15 32.25 25.98 12.69
C ALA A 15 32.10 24.48 12.34
N GLU A 16 31.56 23.68 13.26
CA GLU A 16 31.29 22.26 13.03
C GLU A 16 30.26 22.02 11.91
N HIS A 17 29.21 22.86 11.83
CA HIS A 17 28.23 22.77 10.74
C HIS A 17 28.82 23.17 9.40
N ASN A 18 29.63 24.24 9.37
CA ASN A 18 30.30 24.67 8.14
C ASN A 18 31.28 23.62 7.62
N GLU A 19 32.01 22.94 8.50
CA GLU A 19 32.92 21.86 8.07
C GLU A 19 32.15 20.68 7.47
N LYS A 20 31.03 20.27 8.09
CA LYS A 20 30.15 19.23 7.54
C LYS A 20 29.56 19.61 6.18
N VAL A 21 29.16 20.86 6.01
CA VAL A 21 28.66 21.36 4.71
C VAL A 21 29.76 21.25 3.66
N ARG A 22 30.98 21.67 3.99
CA ARG A 22 32.14 21.60 3.08
C ARG A 22 32.50 20.15 2.71
N GLU A 23 32.43 19.22 3.65
CA GLU A 23 32.60 17.79 3.39
C GLU A 23 31.54 17.25 2.43
N MET A 24 30.27 17.61 2.62
CA MET A 24 29.19 17.22 1.72
C MET A 24 29.33 17.83 0.32
N GLU A 25 29.71 19.10 0.21
CA GLU A 25 29.99 19.75 -1.07
C GLU A 25 31.11 19.04 -1.83
N ASN A 26 32.20 18.70 -1.15
CA ASN A 26 33.29 17.94 -1.74
C ASN A 26 32.86 16.54 -2.20
N ALA A 27 31.98 15.87 -1.44
CA ALA A 27 31.44 14.56 -1.81
C ALA A 27 30.54 14.61 -3.05
N VAL A 28 29.72 15.67 -3.18
CA VAL A 28 28.89 15.91 -4.38
C VAL A 28 29.77 16.17 -5.59
N LEU A 29 30.77 17.05 -5.48
CA LEU A 29 31.72 17.33 -6.56
C LEU A 29 32.51 16.08 -7.00
N ALA A 30 32.90 15.21 -6.05
CA ALA A 30 33.55 13.95 -6.36
C ALA A 30 32.61 13.00 -7.14
N ARG A 31 31.34 12.91 -6.75
CA ARG A 31 30.34 12.12 -7.48
C ARG A 31 30.11 12.67 -8.88
N ASP A 32 30.04 13.99 -9.05
CA ASP A 32 29.81 14.61 -10.36
C ASP A 32 31.00 14.38 -11.30
N LYS A 33 32.23 14.37 -10.79
CA LYS A 33 33.41 13.96 -11.57
C LYS A 33 33.30 12.51 -12.05
N VAL A 34 32.90 11.59 -11.18
CA VAL A 34 32.69 10.18 -11.55
C VAL A 34 31.58 10.04 -12.59
N ILE A 35 30.46 10.75 -12.41
CA ILE A 35 29.35 10.76 -13.39
C ILE A 35 29.83 11.32 -14.73
N HIS A 36 30.62 12.40 -14.72
CA HIS A 36 31.18 13.00 -15.92
C HIS A 36 32.13 12.03 -16.64
N GLU A 37 33.05 11.39 -15.91
CA GLU A 37 33.96 10.39 -16.47
C GLU A 37 33.20 9.17 -17.03
N LEU A 38 32.14 8.70 -16.35
CA LEU A 38 31.29 7.63 -16.84
C LEU A 38 30.50 8.04 -18.09
N ARG A 39 30.03 9.29 -18.16
CA ARG A 39 29.34 9.83 -19.33
C ARG A 39 30.28 9.97 -20.53
N VAL A 40 31.53 10.37 -20.31
CA VAL A 40 32.56 10.46 -21.36
C VAL A 40 33.00 9.07 -21.82
N ARG A 41 33.06 8.08 -20.92
CA ARG A 41 33.39 6.69 -21.25
C ARG A 41 32.23 5.90 -21.87
N LEU A 42 30.99 6.37 -21.77
CA LEU A 42 29.87 5.82 -22.52
C LEU A 42 29.92 6.36 -23.96
N PRO A 43 30.14 5.52 -24.99
CA PRO A 43 30.05 5.96 -26.36
C PRO A 43 28.60 6.38 -26.65
N THR A 44 28.37 7.64 -27.00
CA THR A 44 27.03 8.21 -27.29
C THR A 44 26.35 7.56 -28.51
N THR A 45 27.04 6.65 -29.20
CA THR A 45 26.55 5.93 -30.39
C THR A 45 25.94 4.56 -30.08
N THR A 46 26.09 3.99 -28.88
CA THR A 46 25.58 2.63 -28.59
C THR A 46 24.10 2.57 -28.19
N ILE A 47 23.51 3.69 -27.76
CA ILE A 47 22.08 3.75 -27.38
C ILE A 47 21.16 3.65 -28.61
N LEU A 48 21.65 4.01 -29.81
CA LEU A 48 20.89 3.90 -31.07
C LEU A 48 21.19 2.62 -31.88
N ASP A 49 22.18 1.82 -31.49
CA ASP A 49 22.52 0.54 -32.14
C ASP A 49 22.21 -0.68 -31.24
N SER A 50 21.45 -0.49 -30.16
CA SER A 50 21.06 -1.56 -29.23
C SER A 50 20.30 -2.69 -29.93
N ASP A 51 19.44 -2.35 -30.90
CA ASP A 51 18.69 -3.31 -31.72
C ASP A 51 19.60 -4.09 -32.69
N LYS A 52 20.66 -3.46 -33.22
CA LYS A 52 21.63 -4.15 -34.08
C LYS A 52 22.51 -5.11 -33.28
N LEU A 53 22.96 -4.70 -32.09
CA LEU A 53 23.71 -5.55 -31.15
C LEU A 53 22.89 -6.77 -30.69
N ILE A 54 21.59 -6.60 -30.47
CA ILE A 54 20.67 -7.71 -30.16
C ILE A 54 20.54 -8.65 -31.37
N SER A 55 20.45 -8.12 -32.59
CA SER A 55 20.37 -8.93 -33.81
C SER A 55 21.65 -9.71 -34.10
N ASP A 56 22.83 -9.11 -33.85
CA ASP A 56 24.13 -9.74 -34.08
C ASP A 56 24.39 -10.88 -33.07
N VAL A 57 23.96 -10.69 -31.81
CA VAL A 57 24.03 -11.73 -30.75
C VAL A 57 23.04 -12.87 -31.01
N MET A 58 21.91 -12.63 -31.69
CA MET A 58 20.95 -13.69 -32.04
C MET A 58 21.44 -14.67 -33.12
N THR A 59 22.53 -14.36 -33.83
CA THR A 59 23.09 -15.25 -34.85
C THR A 59 24.12 -16.27 -34.30
N ARG A 60 24.51 -16.17 -33.03
CA ARG A 60 25.53 -17.05 -32.42
C ARG A 60 24.90 -17.96 -31.33
N PRO A 61 24.99 -19.31 -31.47
CA PRO A 61 24.32 -20.25 -30.56
C PRO A 61 24.79 -20.18 -29.09
N ASP A 62 26.03 -19.73 -28.84
CA ASP A 62 26.68 -19.78 -27.52
C ASP A 62 26.34 -18.58 -26.61
N ASP A 63 25.66 -17.54 -27.11
CA ASP A 63 25.45 -16.27 -26.40
C ASP A 63 24.05 -16.11 -25.76
N PHE A 64 23.22 -17.16 -25.72
CA PHE A 64 21.84 -17.10 -25.18
C PHE A 64 21.77 -16.63 -23.71
N SER A 65 22.76 -17.01 -22.90
CA SER A 65 22.91 -16.56 -21.50
C SER A 65 23.26 -15.07 -21.40
N ARG A 66 24.11 -14.56 -22.30
CA ARG A 66 24.45 -13.13 -22.38
C ARG A 66 23.28 -12.31 -22.87
N LEU A 67 22.50 -12.82 -23.81
CA LEU A 67 21.28 -12.17 -24.29
C LEU A 67 20.22 -12.05 -23.18
N ALA A 68 20.05 -13.10 -22.37
CA ALA A 68 19.17 -13.07 -21.20
C ALA A 68 19.63 -12.02 -20.17
N ALA A 69 20.95 -11.93 -19.92
CA ALA A 69 21.52 -10.92 -19.03
C ALA A 69 21.34 -9.48 -19.57
N VAL A 70 21.54 -9.27 -20.88
CA VAL A 70 21.31 -7.97 -21.53
C VAL A 70 19.84 -7.57 -21.47
N ARG A 71 18.91 -8.50 -21.70
CA ARG A 71 17.47 -8.23 -21.59
C ARG A 71 17.05 -7.91 -20.15
N ALA A 72 17.62 -8.60 -19.17
CA ALA A 72 17.40 -8.30 -17.74
C ALA A 72 17.96 -6.92 -17.36
N ALA A 73 19.14 -6.56 -17.87
CA ALA A 73 19.72 -5.23 -17.67
C ALA A 73 18.86 -4.15 -18.32
N GLN A 74 18.36 -4.37 -19.54
CA GLN A 74 17.48 -3.43 -20.23
C GLN A 74 16.17 -3.21 -19.45
N SER A 75 15.52 -4.29 -19.01
CA SER A 75 14.32 -4.20 -18.17
C SER A 75 14.59 -3.46 -16.84
N THR A 76 15.78 -3.64 -16.27
CA THR A 76 16.20 -2.90 -15.06
C THR A 76 16.40 -1.42 -15.36
N ILE A 77 17.00 -1.07 -16.50
CA ILE A 77 17.17 0.31 -16.96
C ILE A 77 15.81 0.97 -17.17
N ASP A 78 14.88 0.31 -17.85
CA ASP A 78 13.54 0.84 -18.12
C ASP A 78 12.78 1.08 -16.80
N SER A 79 12.89 0.15 -15.85
CA SER A 79 12.31 0.29 -14.50
C SER A 79 12.90 1.48 -13.73
N LEU A 80 14.23 1.66 -13.82
CA LEU A 80 14.91 2.80 -13.19
C LEU A 80 14.53 4.13 -13.85
N GLN A 81 14.40 4.17 -15.18
CA GLN A 81 13.97 5.35 -15.92
C GLN A 81 12.52 5.73 -15.55
N ALA A 82 11.61 4.76 -15.49
CA ALA A 82 10.24 5.00 -15.04
C ALA A 82 10.20 5.56 -13.60
N ARG A 83 11.04 5.04 -12.71
CA ARG A 83 11.16 5.54 -11.33
C ARG A 83 11.74 6.96 -11.28
N ILE A 84 12.69 7.30 -12.16
CA ILE A 84 13.24 8.66 -12.25
C ILE A 84 12.15 9.64 -12.71
N ILE A 85 11.41 9.31 -13.76
CA ILE A 85 10.32 10.15 -14.28
C ILE A 85 9.26 10.39 -13.19
N GLN A 86 8.84 9.34 -12.50
CA GLN A 86 7.88 9.46 -11.40
C GLN A 86 8.41 10.37 -10.27
N LYS A 87 9.70 10.26 -9.95
CA LYS A 87 10.33 11.15 -8.96
C LYS A 87 10.40 12.59 -9.44
N GLU A 88 10.75 12.84 -10.70
CA GLU A 88 10.77 14.18 -11.29
C GLU A 88 9.39 14.84 -11.29
N GLU A 89 8.33 14.09 -11.63
CA GLU A 89 6.95 14.56 -11.53
C GLU A 89 6.57 14.90 -10.08
N SER A 90 6.94 14.06 -9.12
CA SER A 90 6.69 14.33 -7.70
C SER A 90 7.41 15.59 -7.22
N ILE A 91 8.68 15.78 -7.61
CA ILE A 91 9.47 16.97 -7.27
C ILE A 91 8.82 18.21 -7.89
N ARG A 92 8.38 18.14 -9.14
CA ARG A 92 7.70 19.25 -9.81
C ARG A 92 6.42 19.65 -9.06
N LYS A 93 5.62 18.68 -8.62
CA LYS A 93 4.44 18.94 -7.79
C LYS A 93 4.78 19.59 -6.44
N TYR A 94 5.84 19.13 -5.76
CA TYR A 94 6.29 19.76 -4.52
C TYR A 94 6.82 21.18 -4.74
N GLN A 95 7.50 21.45 -5.85
CA GLN A 95 7.95 22.79 -6.22
C GLN A 95 6.78 23.73 -6.48
N GLU A 96 5.73 23.25 -7.14
CA GLU A 96 4.51 24.03 -7.40
C GLU A 96 3.77 24.36 -6.11
N MET A 97 3.56 23.38 -5.22
CA MET A 97 2.96 23.64 -3.90
C MET A 97 3.81 24.59 -3.04
N LEU A 98 5.14 24.51 -3.12
CA LEU A 98 6.02 25.47 -2.43
C LEU A 98 5.90 26.88 -3.00
N LYS A 99 5.70 27.01 -4.32
CA LYS A 99 5.50 28.29 -4.97
C LYS A 99 4.16 28.90 -4.56
N GLU A 100 3.09 28.11 -4.59
CA GLU A 100 1.75 28.51 -4.14
C GLU A 100 1.77 28.96 -2.67
N ALA A 101 2.37 28.16 -1.77
CA ALA A 101 2.51 28.52 -0.37
C ALA A 101 3.28 29.83 -0.14
N ARG A 102 4.31 30.11 -0.96
CA ARG A 102 5.05 31.38 -0.89
C ARG A 102 4.21 32.55 -1.41
N GLU A 103 3.43 32.35 -2.47
CA GLU A 103 2.51 33.35 -3.00
C GLU A 103 1.40 33.69 -1.99
N ASP A 104 0.85 32.68 -1.32
CA ASP A 104 -0.14 32.87 -0.25
C ASP A 104 0.43 33.64 0.94
N ILE A 105 1.63 33.28 1.42
CA ILE A 105 2.32 34.02 2.49
C ILE A 105 2.57 35.47 2.08
N ASN A 106 3.03 35.71 0.85
CA ASN A 106 3.25 37.07 0.35
C ASN A 106 1.94 37.87 0.25
N LYS A 107 0.86 37.23 -0.20
CA LYS A 107 -0.47 37.86 -0.27
C LYS A 107 -0.97 38.23 1.12
N GLN A 108 -0.86 37.30 2.07
CA GLN A 108 -1.25 37.54 3.46
C GLN A 108 -0.40 38.64 4.10
N THR A 109 0.90 38.68 3.81
CA THR A 109 1.82 39.71 4.32
C THR A 109 1.43 41.09 3.80
N ARG A 110 1.08 41.22 2.50
CA ARG A 110 0.58 42.47 1.93
C ARG A 110 -0.75 42.92 2.55
N GLN A 111 -1.67 41.99 2.79
CA GLN A 111 -2.92 42.31 3.49
C GLN A 111 -2.66 42.86 4.90
N HIS A 112 -1.74 42.24 5.64
CA HIS A 112 -1.33 42.74 6.96
C HIS A 112 -0.65 44.11 6.88
N GLU A 113 0.19 44.35 5.86
CA GLU A 113 0.81 45.65 5.63
C GLU A 113 -0.24 46.75 5.35
N ASP A 114 -1.25 46.45 4.53
CA ASP A 114 -2.36 47.36 4.22
C ASP A 114 -3.21 47.64 5.48
N GLU A 115 -3.53 46.61 6.27
CA GLU A 115 -4.27 46.76 7.54
C GLU A 115 -3.50 47.63 8.55
N ILE A 116 -2.19 47.44 8.65
CA ILE A 116 -1.31 48.26 9.51
C ILE A 116 -1.32 49.73 9.04
N GLN A 117 -1.30 49.99 7.73
CA GLN A 117 -1.39 51.35 7.21
C GLN A 117 -2.72 52.00 7.57
N ILE A 118 -3.83 51.30 7.35
CA ILE A 118 -5.18 51.80 7.70
C ILE A 118 -5.29 52.08 9.20
N LEU A 119 -4.81 51.17 10.06
CA LEU A 119 -4.80 51.37 11.51
C LEU A 119 -3.96 52.56 11.94
N ASN A 120 -2.80 52.77 11.32
CA ASN A 120 -1.96 53.94 11.59
C ASN A 120 -2.65 55.25 11.20
N GLU A 121 -3.33 55.28 10.05
CA GLU A 121 -4.14 56.43 9.63
C GLU A 121 -5.28 56.70 10.60
N GLN A 122 -6.00 55.66 11.04
CA GLN A 122 -7.07 55.79 12.04
C GLN A 122 -6.55 56.31 13.38
N LEU A 123 -5.39 55.83 13.84
CA LEU A 123 -4.74 56.31 15.06
C LEU A 123 -4.26 57.75 14.94
N GLN A 124 -3.81 58.17 13.75
CA GLN A 124 -3.42 59.55 13.50
C GLN A 124 -4.65 60.47 13.51
N ASN A 125 -5.71 60.09 12.80
CA ASN A 125 -6.98 60.82 12.79
C ASN A 125 -7.57 60.95 14.20
N LYS A 126 -7.51 59.88 15.01
CA LYS A 126 -7.97 59.91 16.40
C LYS A 126 -7.12 60.86 17.25
N ARG A 127 -5.78 60.83 17.11
CA ARG A 127 -4.88 61.77 17.80
C ARG A 127 -5.18 63.23 17.43
N ASP A 128 -5.44 63.50 16.15
CA ASP A 128 -5.78 64.85 15.68
C ASP A 128 -7.14 65.31 16.24
N LEU A 129 -8.14 64.42 16.28
CA LEU A 129 -9.43 64.70 16.90
C LEU A 129 -9.33 64.93 18.41
N ASP A 130 -8.55 64.11 19.12
CA ASP A 130 -8.31 64.27 20.56
C ASP A 130 -7.55 65.57 20.85
N PHE A 131 -6.61 65.96 19.98
CA PHE A 131 -5.92 67.23 20.07
C PHE A 131 -6.85 68.43 19.86
N ILE A 132 -7.76 68.36 18.88
CA ILE A 132 -8.79 69.39 18.66
C ILE A 132 -9.68 69.51 19.89
N ARG A 133 -10.17 68.39 20.44
CA ARG A 133 -11.00 68.37 21.65
C ARG A 133 -10.26 68.92 22.87
N PHE A 134 -8.99 68.58 23.02
CA PHE A 134 -8.14 69.12 24.08
C PHE A 134 -8.00 70.63 23.95
N LYS A 135 -7.74 71.13 22.74
CA LYS A 135 -7.64 72.57 22.48
C LYS A 135 -8.95 73.29 22.82
N GLU A 136 -10.08 72.78 22.34
CA GLU A 136 -11.41 73.34 22.68
C GLU A 136 -11.69 73.33 24.18
N PHE A 137 -11.27 72.28 24.89
CA PHE A 137 -11.43 72.18 26.34
C PHE A 137 -10.59 73.23 27.09
N VAL A 138 -9.34 73.44 26.67
CA VAL A 138 -8.47 74.48 27.23
C VAL A 138 -8.99 75.88 26.91
N ASP A 139 -9.44 76.13 25.68
CA ASP A 139 -10.01 77.43 25.25
C ASP A 139 -11.29 77.79 26.04
N ARG A 140 -12.03 76.79 26.53
CA ARG A 140 -13.20 76.97 27.41
C ARG A 140 -12.84 77.19 28.89
N GLY A 141 -11.55 77.32 29.22
CA GLY A 141 -11.06 77.52 30.58
C GLY A 141 -10.90 76.24 31.41
N GLY A 142 -10.91 75.06 30.77
CA GLY A 142 -10.64 73.79 31.41
C GLY A 142 -9.18 73.68 31.87
N ASN A 143 -8.94 73.07 33.04
CA ASN A 143 -7.59 72.80 33.51
C ASN A 143 -6.96 71.68 32.65
N PRO A 144 -5.85 71.93 31.93
CA PRO A 144 -5.22 70.93 31.05
C PRO A 144 -4.81 69.65 31.79
N ALA A 145 -4.49 69.73 33.09
CA ALA A 145 -4.16 68.56 33.92
C ALA A 145 -5.37 67.66 34.25
N SER A 146 -6.59 68.10 33.98
CA SER A 146 -7.83 67.39 34.25
C SER A 146 -8.52 66.88 32.97
N PHE A 147 -7.88 67.04 31.79
CA PHE A 147 -8.42 66.49 30.56
C PHE A 147 -8.23 64.98 30.53
N HIS A 148 -9.31 64.26 30.83
CA HIS A 148 -9.46 62.85 30.54
C HIS A 148 -10.55 62.78 29.48
N GLY A 149 -10.16 62.64 28.21
CA GLY A 149 -11.13 62.57 27.11
C GLY A 149 -12.24 61.58 27.44
N ALA A 150 -13.50 61.99 27.26
CA ALA A 150 -14.62 61.06 27.43
C ALA A 150 -14.49 59.93 26.40
N PRO A 151 -14.65 58.66 26.79
CA PRO A 151 -14.60 57.56 25.82
C PRO A 151 -15.63 57.84 24.72
N SER A 152 -15.14 57.84 23.49
CA SER A 152 -15.97 58.06 22.31
C SER A 152 -17.08 57.00 22.27
N SER A 153 -18.28 57.37 21.81
CA SER A 153 -19.35 56.39 21.57
C SER A 153 -18.88 55.22 20.67
N TYR A 154 -17.90 55.46 19.82
CA TYR A 154 -17.24 54.44 19.00
C TYR A 154 -16.44 53.44 19.85
N GLU A 155 -15.68 53.91 20.84
CA GLU A 155 -14.88 53.03 21.72
C GLU A 155 -15.77 52.14 22.57
N VAL A 156 -16.89 52.67 23.06
CA VAL A 156 -17.89 51.89 23.80
C VAL A 156 -18.58 50.86 22.89
N ALA A 157 -18.91 51.23 21.65
CA ALA A 157 -19.48 50.31 20.68
C ALA A 157 -18.49 49.19 20.28
N HIS A 158 -17.22 49.53 20.07
CA HIS A 158 -16.18 48.58 19.73
C HIS A 158 -15.89 47.60 20.88
N ILE A 159 -15.91 48.06 22.14
CA ILE A 159 -15.79 47.16 23.30
C ILE A 159 -16.96 46.16 23.33
N ARG A 160 -18.19 46.59 23.06
CA ARG A 160 -19.35 45.69 22.99
C ARG A 160 -19.23 44.66 21.86
N GLU A 161 -18.74 45.08 20.70
CA GLU A 161 -18.47 44.17 19.57
C GLU A 161 -17.40 43.13 19.94
N LEU A 162 -16.33 43.55 20.64
CA LEU A 162 -15.29 42.64 21.13
C LEU A 162 -15.84 41.66 22.18
N GLU A 163 -16.74 42.11 23.06
CA GLU A 163 -17.42 41.24 24.03
C GLU A 163 -18.33 40.21 23.33
N GLU A 164 -19.07 40.62 22.30
CA GLU A 164 -19.91 39.72 21.49
C GLU A 164 -19.05 38.68 20.75
N ASN A 165 -17.97 39.14 20.10
CA ASN A 165 -17.02 38.26 19.40
C ASN A 165 -16.36 37.27 20.37
N ALA A 166 -16.01 37.70 21.58
CA ALA A 166 -15.48 36.80 22.61
C ALA A 166 -16.49 35.73 23.01
N ALA A 167 -17.77 36.07 23.18
CA ALA A 167 -18.83 35.11 23.49
C ALA A 167 -19.06 34.10 22.35
N VAL A 168 -18.97 34.54 21.08
CA VAL A 168 -19.05 33.64 19.92
C VAL A 168 -17.83 32.70 19.87
N GLN A 169 -16.63 33.23 20.12
CA GLN A 169 -15.41 32.42 20.19
C GLN A 169 -15.46 31.38 21.31
N GLU A 170 -15.96 31.73 22.49
CA GLU A 170 -16.11 30.79 23.59
C GLU A 170 -17.09 29.65 23.24
N ASN A 171 -18.21 29.96 22.61
CA ASN A 171 -19.17 28.97 22.13
C ASN A 171 -18.58 28.05 21.04
N THR A 172 -17.81 28.60 20.10
CA THR A 172 -17.15 27.79 19.06
C THR A 172 -16.07 26.89 19.65
N ILE A 173 -15.28 27.36 20.61
CA ILE A 173 -14.30 26.54 21.34
C ILE A 173 -15.01 25.41 22.09
N ALA A 174 -16.13 25.69 22.78
CA ALA A 174 -16.89 24.66 23.48
C ALA A 174 -17.39 23.57 22.52
N HIS A 175 -17.95 23.96 21.38
CA HIS A 175 -18.40 23.03 20.36
C HIS A 175 -17.25 22.22 19.73
N LEU A 176 -16.11 22.86 19.44
CA LEU A 176 -14.92 22.16 18.93
C LEU A 176 -14.35 21.16 19.95
N ASN A 177 -14.39 21.50 21.24
CA ASN A 177 -13.98 20.59 22.31
C ASN A 177 -14.88 19.36 22.40
N GLU A 178 -16.21 19.50 22.23
CA GLU A 178 -17.09 18.33 22.21
C GLU A 178 -16.83 17.46 20.98
N LYS A 179 -16.67 18.07 19.78
CA LYS A 179 -16.28 17.32 18.57
C LYS A 179 -14.95 16.57 18.74
N LEU A 180 -13.97 17.20 19.39
CA LEU A 180 -12.70 16.55 19.70
C LEU A 180 -12.89 15.37 20.67
N ARG A 181 -13.79 15.52 21.64
CA ARG A 181 -14.11 14.47 22.61
C ARG A 181 -14.79 13.27 21.93
N GLU A 182 -15.73 13.53 21.03
CA GLU A 182 -16.38 12.51 20.20
C GLU A 182 -15.37 11.79 19.31
N ALA A 183 -14.52 12.52 18.59
CA ALA A 183 -13.49 11.95 17.74
C ALA A 183 -12.50 11.07 18.53
N ARG A 184 -12.11 11.51 19.75
CA ARG A 184 -11.27 10.70 20.66
C ARG A 184 -11.97 9.42 21.10
N ARG A 185 -13.26 9.50 21.44
CA ARG A 185 -14.05 8.33 21.81
C ARG A 185 -14.14 7.35 20.65
N GLU A 186 -14.40 7.84 19.45
CA GLU A 186 -14.46 7.02 18.25
C GLU A 186 -13.10 6.36 17.95
N ALA A 187 -12.00 7.11 18.04
CA ALA A 187 -10.65 6.57 17.89
C ALA A 187 -10.36 5.42 18.88
N GLU A 188 -10.77 5.55 20.15
CA GLU A 188 -10.58 4.48 21.12
C GLU A 188 -11.45 3.26 20.82
N THR A 189 -12.68 3.45 20.29
CA THR A 189 -13.51 2.32 19.84
C THR A 189 -12.88 1.59 18.63
N TRP A 190 -12.33 2.32 17.67
CA TRP A 190 -11.64 1.74 16.53
C TRP A 190 -10.38 0.99 16.93
N LYS A 191 -9.61 1.55 17.86
CA LYS A 191 -8.44 0.90 18.45
C LYS A 191 -8.82 -0.40 19.17
N GLY A 192 -9.90 -0.40 19.96
CA GLY A 192 -10.41 -1.61 20.63
C GLY A 192 -10.90 -2.68 19.64
N ARG A 193 -11.55 -2.27 18.55
CA ARG A 193 -11.94 -3.20 17.47
C ARG A 193 -10.73 -3.80 16.76
N LEU A 194 -9.71 -2.99 16.49
CA LEU A 194 -8.49 -3.43 15.84
C LEU A 194 -7.71 -4.42 16.70
N THR A 195 -7.55 -4.16 17.99
CA THR A 195 -6.89 -5.09 18.91
C THR A 195 -7.65 -6.41 19.00
N GLN A 196 -8.98 -6.38 19.12
CA GLN A 196 -9.80 -7.58 19.10
C GLN A 196 -9.62 -8.39 17.80
N LYS A 197 -9.61 -7.71 16.64
CA LYS A 197 -9.42 -8.38 15.34
C LYS A 197 -8.02 -8.96 15.18
N MET A 198 -7.00 -8.28 15.70
CA MET A 198 -5.63 -8.77 15.69
C MET A 198 -5.48 -10.05 16.51
N GLU A 199 -6.13 -10.10 17.68
CA GLU A 199 -6.13 -11.27 18.55
C GLU A 199 -6.90 -12.43 17.93
N GLN A 200 -8.02 -12.17 17.25
CA GLN A 200 -8.73 -13.17 16.45
C GLN A 200 -7.84 -13.75 15.35
N PHE A 201 -7.19 -12.91 14.54
CA PHE A 201 -6.30 -13.40 13.48
C PHE A 201 -5.11 -14.19 14.02
N LYS A 202 -4.56 -13.79 15.16
CA LYS A 202 -3.50 -14.54 15.82
C LYS A 202 -3.99 -15.90 16.30
N HIS A 203 -5.18 -15.97 16.88
CA HIS A 203 -5.80 -17.22 17.30
C HIS A 203 -6.09 -18.14 16.11
N ASP A 204 -6.73 -17.63 15.06
CA ASP A 204 -7.05 -18.40 13.85
C ASP A 204 -5.80 -18.92 13.15
N ARG A 205 -4.74 -18.09 13.09
CA ARG A 205 -3.44 -18.50 12.56
C ARG A 205 -2.83 -19.63 13.37
N GLU A 206 -2.83 -19.54 14.70
CA GLU A 206 -2.27 -20.59 15.55
C GLU A 206 -3.10 -21.88 15.45
N HIS A 207 -4.43 -21.77 15.46
CA HIS A 207 -5.32 -22.92 15.27
C HIS A 207 -5.06 -23.62 13.94
N THR A 208 -4.94 -22.84 12.86
CA THR A 208 -4.65 -23.37 11.51
C THR A 208 -3.28 -24.02 11.45
N LYS A 209 -2.26 -23.39 12.06
CA LYS A 209 -0.90 -23.95 12.15
C LYS A 209 -0.90 -25.30 12.88
N VAL A 210 -1.53 -25.38 14.06
CA VAL A 210 -1.65 -26.63 14.82
C VAL A 210 -2.41 -27.71 14.03
N SER A 211 -3.45 -27.32 13.29
CA SER A 211 -4.18 -28.25 12.41
C SER A 211 -3.29 -28.81 11.30
N TYR A 212 -2.46 -27.96 10.67
CA TYR A 212 -1.52 -28.40 9.65
C TYR A 212 -0.41 -29.28 10.23
N GLU A 213 0.13 -28.94 11.40
CA GLU A 213 1.14 -29.75 12.09
C GLU A 213 0.61 -31.17 12.38
N LYS A 214 -0.62 -31.29 12.88
CA LYS A 214 -1.28 -32.59 13.08
C LYS A 214 -1.45 -33.37 11.78
N MET A 215 -1.90 -32.71 10.70
CA MET A 215 -2.08 -33.37 9.41
C MET A 215 -0.75 -33.89 8.83
N VAL A 216 0.33 -33.11 8.99
CA VAL A 216 1.67 -33.52 8.58
C VAL A 216 2.15 -34.71 9.41
N GLU A 217 1.90 -34.71 10.72
CA GLU A 217 2.23 -35.82 11.61
C GLU A 217 1.48 -37.12 11.21
N GLU A 218 0.18 -37.03 10.93
CA GLU A 218 -0.62 -38.16 10.45
C GLU A 218 -0.12 -38.72 9.10
N LEU A 219 0.27 -37.84 8.17
CA LEU A 219 0.82 -38.26 6.89
C LEU A 219 2.19 -38.91 7.05
N ASN A 220 3.05 -38.38 7.92
CA ASN A 220 4.34 -38.98 8.23
C ASN A 220 4.18 -40.36 8.86
N ASN A 221 3.23 -40.53 9.79
CA ASN A 221 2.93 -41.85 10.37
C ASN A 221 2.48 -42.84 9.30
N LYS A 222 1.61 -42.44 8.36
CA LYS A 222 1.21 -43.29 7.23
C LYS A 222 2.37 -43.65 6.30
N ILE A 223 3.26 -42.69 6.02
CA ILE A 223 4.47 -42.94 5.22
C ILE A 223 5.35 -43.99 5.91
N GLU A 224 5.53 -43.88 7.22
CA GLU A 224 6.32 -44.83 7.98
C GLU A 224 5.65 -46.22 8.03
N ASP A 225 4.34 -46.29 8.22
CA ASP A 225 3.59 -47.55 8.13
C ASP A 225 3.76 -48.22 6.76
N TYR A 226 3.66 -47.46 5.67
CA TYR A 226 3.90 -47.98 4.32
C TYR A 226 5.36 -48.41 4.11
N ARG A 227 6.32 -47.69 4.70
CA ARG A 227 7.73 -48.04 4.65
C ARG A 227 8.01 -49.37 5.35
N ILE A 228 7.44 -49.57 6.54
CA ILE A 228 7.53 -50.83 7.29
C ILE A 228 6.91 -51.97 6.48
N GLN A 229 5.72 -51.76 5.89
CA GLN A 229 5.06 -52.76 5.04
C GLN A 229 5.90 -53.13 3.80
N LEU A 230 6.50 -52.13 3.14
CA LEU A 230 7.39 -52.35 2.00
C LEU A 230 8.63 -53.16 2.41
N GLN A 231 9.24 -52.84 3.55
CA GLN A 231 10.39 -53.58 4.06
C GLN A 231 10.04 -55.04 4.40
N ASP A 232 8.88 -55.28 5.03
CA ASP A 232 8.37 -56.63 5.29
C ASP A 232 8.15 -57.40 3.98
N GLN A 233 7.48 -56.80 2.99
CA GLN A 233 7.30 -57.43 1.67
C GLN A 233 8.63 -57.71 0.96
N GLN A 234 9.58 -56.77 1.01
CA GLN A 234 10.88 -56.93 0.38
C GLN A 234 11.71 -58.05 1.03
N SER A 235 11.61 -58.21 2.36
CA SER A 235 12.24 -59.34 3.07
C SER A 235 11.61 -60.68 2.71
N LYS A 236 10.28 -60.75 2.58
CA LYS A 236 9.55 -61.95 2.10
C LYS A 236 9.92 -62.31 0.66
N VAL A 237 10.05 -61.31 -0.22
CA VAL A 237 10.52 -61.53 -1.59
C VAL A 237 11.94 -62.08 -1.55
N GLY A 238 12.86 -61.45 -0.82
CA GLY A 238 14.25 -61.91 -0.69
C GLY A 238 14.39 -63.35 -0.17
N SER A 239 13.57 -63.78 0.79
CA SER A 239 13.55 -65.18 1.24
C SER A 239 13.06 -66.12 0.14
N THR A 240 11.97 -65.76 -0.56
CA THR A 240 11.48 -66.58 -1.68
C THR A 240 12.47 -66.68 -2.84
N THR A 241 13.23 -65.62 -3.12
CA THR A 241 14.26 -65.63 -4.16
C THR A 241 15.43 -66.53 -3.77
N ASN A 242 15.86 -66.49 -2.50
CA ASN A 242 16.90 -67.40 -1.99
C ASN A 242 16.44 -68.87 -2.01
N ASP A 243 15.17 -69.12 -1.70
CA ASP A 243 14.57 -70.46 -1.76
C ASP A 243 14.49 -70.95 -3.22
N LEU A 244 14.16 -70.07 -4.18
CA LEU A 244 14.18 -70.36 -5.61
C LEU A 244 15.60 -70.63 -6.13
N ASP A 245 16.59 -69.83 -5.73
CA ASP A 245 17.99 -70.04 -6.11
C ASP A 245 18.57 -71.33 -5.49
N HIS A 246 18.11 -71.72 -4.30
CA HIS A 246 18.43 -73.03 -3.72
C HIS A 246 17.75 -74.19 -4.46
N ALA A 247 16.56 -73.98 -5.04
CA ALA A 247 15.90 -74.93 -5.92
C ALA A 247 16.52 -75.00 -7.33
N GLN A 248 17.33 -74.02 -7.74
CA GLN A 248 17.92 -73.89 -9.08
C GLN A 248 19.38 -74.38 -9.19
N LYS A 249 19.97 -74.89 -8.10
CA LYS A 249 21.24 -75.65 -8.17
C LYS A 249 21.04 -76.93 -9.00
N PRO A 250 21.98 -77.28 -9.90
CA PRO A 250 21.69 -78.09 -11.08
C PRO A 250 21.43 -79.55 -10.75
N SER A 251 20.24 -80.04 -11.10
CA SER A 251 20.04 -81.45 -11.46
C SER A 251 20.23 -81.57 -12.98
N PRO A 252 21.10 -82.46 -13.48
CA PRO A 252 21.26 -82.62 -14.91
C PRO A 252 20.06 -83.37 -15.48
N ASN A 253 19.69 -82.96 -16.68
CA ASN A 253 18.89 -83.71 -17.66
C ASN A 253 17.36 -83.52 -17.59
N LYS A 254 16.83 -82.71 -18.51
CA LYS A 254 15.89 -83.17 -19.56
C LYS A 254 15.41 -82.02 -20.48
N GLY A 255 15.66 -82.20 -21.77
CA GLY A 255 14.62 -82.17 -22.80
C GLY A 255 13.99 -80.81 -23.16
N THR A 256 14.51 -80.24 -24.24
CA THR A 256 13.85 -79.33 -25.18
C THR A 256 12.36 -79.62 -25.40
N LYS A 257 11.54 -78.56 -25.52
CA LYS A 257 10.42 -78.52 -26.49
C LYS A 257 9.96 -77.09 -26.76
N THR A 258 10.14 -76.71 -28.01
CA THR A 258 9.42 -75.65 -28.74
C THR A 258 7.90 -75.87 -28.68
N LEU A 259 7.12 -74.80 -28.46
CA LEU A 259 5.66 -74.77 -28.66
C LEU A 259 5.31 -73.34 -29.16
N SER A 260 5.25 -73.11 -30.46
CA SER A 260 4.07 -73.25 -31.33
C SER A 260 2.85 -72.46 -30.86
N THR A 261 2.60 -71.39 -31.60
CA THR A 261 1.32 -70.69 -31.80
C THR A 261 0.14 -71.66 -31.84
N SER A 262 -0.86 -71.44 -30.99
CA SER A 262 -2.21 -72.02 -31.14
C SER A 262 -3.23 -71.18 -30.39
N GLY A 263 -4.09 -70.48 -31.13
CA GLY A 263 -5.33 -69.90 -30.63
C GLY A 263 -6.33 -71.01 -30.32
N GLY A 264 -6.15 -71.65 -29.16
CA GLY A 264 -7.04 -72.67 -28.64
C GLY A 264 -8.23 -72.03 -27.91
N ASN A 265 -9.42 -72.55 -28.18
CA ASN A 265 -10.65 -72.17 -27.49
C ASN A 265 -10.46 -72.22 -25.96
N LEU A 266 -11.09 -71.27 -25.26
CA LEU A 266 -11.07 -71.07 -23.80
C LEU A 266 -11.41 -72.33 -22.98
N ARG A 267 -11.87 -73.39 -23.65
CA ARG A 267 -12.24 -74.68 -23.08
C ARG A 267 -11.11 -75.73 -22.99
N ASP A 268 -9.89 -75.45 -23.47
CA ASP A 268 -8.78 -76.43 -23.51
C ASP A 268 -7.54 -76.07 -22.66
N LEU A 269 -7.54 -74.97 -21.90
CA LEU A 269 -6.44 -74.66 -20.97
C LEU A 269 -6.43 -75.61 -19.75
N PRO A 270 -5.28 -76.11 -19.26
CA PRO A 270 -5.24 -76.87 -18.01
C PRO A 270 -5.89 -76.08 -16.85
N GLN A 271 -6.53 -76.78 -15.92
CA GLN A 271 -7.39 -76.20 -14.87
C GLN A 271 -6.70 -75.07 -14.09
N ASP A 272 -5.41 -75.23 -13.78
CA ASP A 272 -4.59 -74.24 -13.08
C ASP A 272 -4.47 -72.92 -13.86
N LYS A 273 -4.21 -72.99 -15.19
CA LYS A 273 -4.10 -71.79 -16.03
C LYS A 273 -5.44 -71.07 -16.22
N ARG A 274 -6.55 -71.81 -16.20
CA ARG A 274 -7.90 -71.19 -16.19
C ARG A 274 -8.19 -70.50 -14.87
N GLN A 275 -7.76 -71.08 -13.76
CA GLN A 275 -7.93 -70.48 -12.44
C GLN A 275 -7.09 -69.21 -12.30
N GLU A 276 -5.84 -69.21 -12.77
CA GLU A 276 -4.99 -68.02 -12.85
C GLU A 276 -5.59 -66.94 -13.74
N PHE A 277 -6.10 -67.29 -14.93
CA PHE A 277 -6.74 -66.34 -15.83
C PHE A 277 -8.03 -65.74 -15.25
N MET A 278 -8.87 -66.56 -14.58
CA MET A 278 -10.06 -66.05 -13.87
C MET A 278 -9.67 -65.13 -12.71
N ARG A 279 -8.55 -65.40 -12.03
CA ARG A 279 -8.02 -64.55 -10.96
C ARG A 279 -7.49 -63.23 -11.51
N ALA A 280 -6.74 -63.25 -12.61
CA ALA A 280 -6.28 -62.05 -13.31
C ALA A 280 -7.45 -61.19 -13.84
N LEU A 281 -8.52 -61.82 -14.37
CA LEU A 281 -9.74 -61.10 -14.77
C LEU A 281 -10.49 -60.50 -13.58
N ALA A 282 -10.48 -61.16 -12.42
CA ALA A 282 -11.06 -60.63 -11.19
C ALA A 282 -10.25 -59.44 -10.67
N ASP A 283 -8.91 -59.51 -10.73
CA ASP A 283 -8.01 -58.43 -10.35
C ASP A 283 -8.16 -57.22 -11.27
N ILE A 284 -8.22 -57.41 -12.60
CA ILE A 284 -8.47 -56.34 -13.56
C ILE A 284 -9.83 -55.67 -13.30
N ARG A 285 -10.87 -56.45 -12.98
CA ARG A 285 -12.18 -55.90 -12.64
C ARG A 285 -12.14 -55.10 -11.35
N SER A 286 -11.43 -55.60 -10.33
CA SER A 286 -11.21 -54.91 -9.06
C SER A 286 -10.48 -53.58 -9.27
N ASP A 287 -9.41 -53.60 -10.08
CA ASP A 287 -8.66 -52.38 -10.43
C ASP A 287 -9.50 -51.40 -11.24
N MET A 288 -10.29 -51.88 -12.20
CA MET A 288 -11.17 -51.03 -13.00
C MET A 288 -12.27 -50.39 -12.13
N VAL A 289 -12.83 -51.12 -11.16
CA VAL A 289 -13.76 -50.57 -10.16
C VAL A 289 -13.06 -49.55 -9.26
N ARG A 290 -11.86 -49.86 -8.77
CA ARG A 290 -11.08 -48.93 -7.92
C ARG A 290 -10.73 -47.63 -8.66
N ILE A 291 -10.37 -47.72 -9.93
CA ILE A 291 -10.10 -46.55 -10.79
C ILE A 291 -11.40 -45.76 -11.02
N ALA A 292 -12.51 -46.43 -11.31
CA ALA A 292 -13.80 -45.77 -11.47
C ALA A 292 -14.26 -45.06 -10.19
N GLU A 293 -14.13 -45.69 -9.02
CA GLU A 293 -14.43 -45.10 -7.72
C GLU A 293 -13.47 -43.94 -7.39
N GLY A 294 -12.19 -44.06 -7.73
CA GLY A 294 -11.21 -42.99 -7.58
C GLY A 294 -11.55 -41.77 -8.43
N ASN A 295 -11.92 -41.97 -9.69
CA ASN A 295 -12.34 -40.90 -10.58
C ASN A 295 -13.63 -40.22 -10.12
N ILE A 296 -14.62 -40.98 -9.63
CA ILE A 296 -15.86 -40.40 -9.08
C ILE A 296 -15.58 -39.56 -7.83
N LYS A 297 -14.66 -40.00 -6.95
CA LYS A 297 -14.25 -39.21 -5.78
C LYS A 297 -13.51 -37.93 -6.17
N ALA A 298 -12.61 -38.00 -7.15
CA ALA A 298 -11.90 -36.82 -7.66
C ALA A 298 -12.87 -35.81 -8.28
N MET A 299 -13.82 -36.25 -9.11
CA MET A 299 -14.86 -35.39 -9.68
C MET A 299 -15.72 -34.73 -8.60
N ASN A 300 -16.16 -35.48 -7.59
CA ASN A 300 -16.96 -34.93 -6.49
C ASN A 300 -16.19 -33.89 -5.66
N GLU A 301 -14.88 -34.07 -5.50
CA GLU A 301 -14.05 -33.10 -4.78
C GLU A 301 -13.81 -31.83 -5.61
N GLU A 302 -13.61 -31.99 -6.92
CA GLU A 302 -13.55 -30.87 -7.87
C GLU A 302 -14.86 -30.08 -7.89
N ASP A 303 -16.02 -30.76 -7.92
CA ASP A 303 -17.34 -30.12 -7.86
C ASP A 303 -17.56 -29.34 -6.56
N LYS A 304 -17.11 -29.87 -5.42
CA LYS A 304 -17.16 -29.15 -4.13
C LYS A 304 -16.26 -27.92 -4.13
N GLN A 305 -15.05 -28.02 -4.68
CA GLN A 305 -14.15 -26.87 -4.80
C GLN A 305 -14.74 -25.81 -5.73
N ASN A 306 -15.33 -26.21 -6.85
CA ASN A 306 -16.02 -25.32 -7.78
C ASN A 306 -17.21 -24.61 -7.12
N LEU A 307 -18.02 -25.33 -6.32
CA LEU A 307 -19.11 -24.73 -5.54
C LEU A 307 -18.60 -23.73 -4.50
N SER A 308 -17.49 -24.05 -3.81
CA SER A 308 -16.85 -23.15 -2.85
C SER A 308 -16.33 -21.87 -3.52
N ILE A 309 -15.68 -22.00 -4.67
CA ILE A 309 -15.20 -20.87 -5.48
C ILE A 309 -16.38 -20.02 -5.95
N GLN A 310 -17.46 -20.62 -6.44
CA GLN A 310 -18.66 -19.88 -6.84
C GLN A 310 -19.31 -19.13 -5.67
N ALA A 311 -19.37 -19.74 -4.48
CA ALA A 311 -19.87 -19.07 -3.28
C ALA A 311 -19.00 -17.86 -2.89
N LEU A 312 -17.67 -18.01 -2.99
CA LEU A 312 -16.73 -16.91 -2.73
C LEU A 312 -16.87 -15.78 -3.76
N ILE A 313 -16.98 -16.11 -5.04
CA ILE A 313 -17.21 -15.13 -6.12
C ILE A 313 -18.53 -14.40 -5.86
N THR A 314 -19.62 -15.11 -5.58
CA THR A 314 -20.94 -14.50 -5.33
C THR A 314 -20.88 -13.56 -4.11
N SER A 315 -20.22 -13.98 -3.04
CA SER A 315 -20.02 -13.15 -1.85
C SER A 315 -19.22 -11.87 -2.16
N LYS A 316 -18.12 -12.00 -2.91
CA LYS A 316 -17.26 -10.86 -3.26
C LYS A 316 -17.94 -9.90 -4.24
N THR A 317 -18.66 -10.43 -5.23
CA THR A 317 -19.45 -9.64 -6.17
C THR A 317 -20.55 -8.88 -5.43
N GLY A 318 -21.24 -9.50 -4.47
CA GLY A 318 -22.24 -8.82 -3.63
C GLY A 318 -21.65 -7.67 -2.81
N GLN A 319 -20.50 -7.88 -2.16
CA GLN A 319 -19.81 -6.82 -1.41
C GLN A 319 -19.34 -5.66 -2.31
N LEU A 320 -18.94 -5.96 -3.54
CA LEU A 320 -18.57 -4.93 -4.51
C LEU A 320 -19.80 -4.14 -4.97
N GLN A 321 -20.93 -4.82 -5.20
CA GLN A 321 -22.18 -4.16 -5.57
C GLN A 321 -22.68 -3.22 -4.48
N GLU A 322 -22.67 -3.65 -3.21
CA GLU A 322 -23.06 -2.80 -2.07
C GLU A 322 -22.19 -1.53 -1.98
N LYS A 323 -20.87 -1.65 -2.20
CA LYS A 323 -19.97 -0.50 -2.25
C LYS A 323 -20.24 0.43 -3.44
N ILE A 324 -20.61 -0.12 -4.60
CA ILE A 324 -20.98 0.67 -5.77
C ILE A 324 -22.24 1.49 -5.43
N ASP A 325 -23.26 0.85 -4.88
CA ASP A 325 -24.53 1.51 -4.52
C ASP A 325 -24.29 2.61 -3.46
N ASP A 326 -23.44 2.36 -2.46
CA ASP A 326 -23.03 3.36 -1.46
C ASP A 326 -22.34 4.57 -2.11
N TYR A 327 -21.38 4.34 -3.01
CA TYR A 327 -20.68 5.43 -3.71
C TYR A 327 -21.60 6.21 -4.64
N GLU A 328 -22.54 5.53 -5.32
CA GLU A 328 -23.57 6.21 -6.12
C GLU A 328 -24.46 7.09 -5.25
N GLY A 329 -24.85 6.63 -4.06
CA GLY A 329 -25.57 7.41 -3.07
C GLY A 329 -24.81 8.66 -2.61
N GLN A 330 -23.51 8.50 -2.29
CA GLN A 330 -22.64 9.63 -1.92
C GLN A 330 -22.50 10.64 -3.05
N ILE A 331 -22.32 10.19 -4.29
CA ILE A 331 -22.24 11.07 -5.47
C ILE A 331 -23.55 11.84 -5.66
N GLN A 332 -24.71 11.19 -5.48
CA GLN A 332 -26.00 11.89 -5.56
C GLN A 332 -26.16 12.95 -4.47
N ASN A 333 -25.75 12.66 -3.24
CA ASN A 333 -25.81 13.62 -2.14
C ASN A 333 -24.89 14.83 -2.40
N LEU A 334 -23.64 14.59 -2.78
CA LEU A 334 -22.70 15.66 -3.14
C LEU A 334 -23.21 16.51 -4.32
N LYS A 335 -23.87 15.90 -5.32
CA LYS A 335 -24.51 16.65 -6.40
C LYS A 335 -25.64 17.55 -5.91
N ARG A 336 -26.44 17.11 -4.93
CA ARG A 336 -27.49 17.96 -4.32
C ARG A 336 -26.89 19.10 -3.53
N GLU A 337 -25.89 18.84 -2.68
CA GLU A 337 -25.17 19.87 -1.93
C GLU A 337 -24.48 20.90 -2.83
N LEU A 338 -23.84 20.45 -3.92
CA LEU A 338 -23.25 21.35 -4.90
C LEU A 338 -24.31 22.25 -5.55
N LYS A 339 -25.50 21.70 -5.83
CA LYS A 339 -26.61 22.48 -6.41
C LYS A 339 -27.13 23.52 -5.42
N THR A 340 -27.26 23.19 -4.14
CA THR A 340 -27.68 24.16 -3.11
C THR A 340 -26.62 25.23 -2.89
N GLN A 341 -25.34 24.86 -2.83
CA GLN A 341 -24.23 25.81 -2.72
C GLN A 341 -24.17 26.78 -3.90
N LYS A 342 -24.37 26.28 -5.13
CA LYS A 342 -24.46 27.15 -6.33
C LYS A 342 -25.63 28.13 -6.25
N ALA A 343 -26.78 27.70 -5.75
CA ALA A 343 -27.94 28.59 -5.60
C ALA A 343 -27.68 29.69 -4.57
N LEU A 344 -27.07 29.35 -3.42
CA LEU A 344 -26.67 30.32 -2.39
C LEU A 344 -25.62 31.30 -2.91
N ALA A 345 -24.60 30.80 -3.61
CA ALA A 345 -23.58 31.65 -4.21
C ALA A 345 -24.17 32.62 -5.25
N GLN A 346 -25.15 32.17 -6.05
CA GLN A 346 -25.85 33.04 -6.99
C GLN A 346 -26.65 34.12 -6.26
N GLN A 347 -27.40 33.74 -5.21
CA GLN A 347 -28.14 34.70 -4.39
C GLN A 347 -27.24 35.77 -3.79
N HIS A 348 -26.07 35.39 -3.25
CA HIS A 348 -25.11 36.36 -2.73
C HIS A 348 -24.51 37.27 -3.81
N MET A 349 -24.32 36.76 -5.03
CA MET A 349 -23.89 37.61 -6.16
C MET A 349 -24.97 38.60 -6.55
N ASP A 350 -26.23 38.18 -6.57
CA ASP A 350 -27.37 39.05 -6.88
C ASP A 350 -27.54 40.14 -5.79
N GLU A 351 -27.45 39.77 -4.50
CA GLU A 351 -27.48 40.71 -3.36
C GLU A 351 -26.32 41.72 -3.42
N ALA A 352 -25.12 41.28 -3.80
CA ALA A 352 -23.96 42.14 -3.96
C ALA A 352 -24.09 43.10 -5.17
N ALA A 353 -24.76 42.68 -6.24
CA ALA A 353 -25.06 43.53 -7.39
C ALA A 353 -26.07 44.62 -7.01
N ASP A 354 -27.16 44.25 -6.33
CA ASP A 354 -28.18 45.20 -5.84
C ASP A 354 -27.59 46.22 -4.86
N ALA A 355 -26.66 45.81 -3.99
CA ALA A 355 -25.99 46.71 -3.06
C ALA A 355 -25.09 47.72 -3.78
N ARG A 356 -24.47 47.34 -4.90
CA ARG A 356 -23.64 48.24 -5.72
C ARG A 356 -24.47 49.25 -6.51
N GLU A 357 -25.70 48.91 -6.90
CA GLU A 357 -26.58 49.84 -7.62
C GLU A 357 -27.22 50.90 -6.70
N LYS A 358 -27.27 50.63 -5.39
CA LYS A 358 -27.82 51.55 -4.38
C LYS A 358 -26.81 52.54 -3.78
N LEU A 359 -25.53 52.39 -4.12
CA LEU A 359 -24.43 53.30 -3.76
C LEU A 359 -24.10 54.21 -4.94
#